data_AF-A0AAV8ZQF5-F1
#
_entry.id   AF-A0AAV8ZQF5-F1
#
_cell.length_a   1.000
_cell.length_b   1.000
_cell.length_c   1.000
_cell.angle_alpha   90.00
_cell.angle_beta   90.00
_cell.angle_gamma   90.00
#
_symmetry.space_group_name_H-M   'P 1'
#
loop_
_entity.id
_entity.type
_entity.pdbx_description
1 polymer ?
#
loop_
_entity_poly.entity_id
_entity_poly.type
_entity_poly.pdbx_seq_one_letter_code
_entity_poly.pdbx_strand_id
1 'polypeptide(L)'
;MKVLNTDAIKSAILVITSEFSIRKAAKDNGVDKETLRRHYKNVGETNEETMVISQNYGWNKIFTKEQEDDLVNYILKCCEMGYGFTREQARKLAYEMAVKNDIKIHDNWKKSTTAGIEWYKGFYKRHPQLSLRKPEATSLITSSSKANPSLLICDNHESYLLTDALDIAKENGVTILTLYPHTSHKLQPLDVAVFSPYQNHYNRAVNNWMFKNPGQTVTIYEIASF
;
A
#
# COMPACT_ATOMS: atom_id res chain seq x y z
N MET A 1 -21.57 -10.24 -4.34
CA MET A 1 -21.99 -9.72 -3.03
C MET A 1 -23.41 -10.23 -2.82
N LYS A 2 -23.65 -11.20 -1.93
CA LYS A 2 -25.04 -11.67 -1.69
C LYS A 2 -25.77 -10.54 -0.96
N VAL A 3 -26.71 -9.89 -1.65
CA VAL A 3 -27.66 -8.98 -1.01
C VAL A 3 -28.41 -9.80 0.02
N LEU A 4 -28.35 -9.38 1.29
CA LEU A 4 -29.08 -10.07 2.36
C LEU A 4 -30.57 -9.86 2.07
N ASN A 5 -31.33 -10.94 1.81
CA ASN A 5 -32.78 -10.87 1.65
C ASN A 5 -33.41 -10.70 3.04
N THR A 6 -33.65 -9.46 3.44
CA THR A 6 -34.15 -9.08 4.76
C THR A 6 -35.54 -9.65 5.03
N ASP A 7 -36.38 -9.72 4.00
CA ASP A 7 -37.76 -10.21 4.12
C ASP A 7 -37.78 -11.71 4.36
N ALA A 8 -36.95 -12.48 3.63
CA ALA A 8 -36.79 -13.91 3.86
C ALA A 8 -36.26 -14.23 5.27
N ILE A 9 -35.41 -13.38 5.84
CA ILE A 9 -34.90 -13.57 7.22
C ILE A 9 -35.99 -13.24 8.25
N LYS A 10 -36.83 -12.22 8.02
CA LYS A 10 -37.97 -11.90 8.89
C LYS A 10 -38.97 -13.04 8.93
N SER A 11 -39.39 -13.53 7.76
CA SER A 11 -40.31 -14.68 7.65
C SER A 11 -39.73 -15.93 8.31
N ALA A 12 -38.42 -16.21 8.13
CA ALA A 12 -37.78 -17.36 8.74
C ALA A 12 -37.70 -17.27 10.28
N ILE A 13 -37.53 -16.09 10.86
CA ILE A 13 -37.49 -15.89 12.32
C ILE A 13 -38.88 -16.11 12.94
N LEU A 14 -39.93 -15.60 12.30
CA LEU A 14 -41.32 -15.79 12.75
C LEU A 14 -41.72 -17.27 12.77
N VAL A 15 -41.32 -18.02 11.74
CA VAL A 15 -41.63 -19.45 11.63
C VAL A 15 -40.90 -20.29 12.70
N ILE A 16 -39.75 -19.82 13.22
CA ILE A 16 -39.04 -20.50 14.33
C ILE A 16 -39.85 -20.46 15.63
N THR A 17 -40.58 -19.37 15.88
CA THR A 17 -41.47 -19.21 17.05
C THR A 17 -42.69 -20.14 16.99
N SER A 18 -43.14 -20.53 15.80
CA SER A 18 -44.36 -21.30 15.57
C SER A 18 -44.08 -22.70 15.01
N GLU A 19 -43.37 -23.56 15.77
CA GLU A 19 -43.20 -25.02 15.53
C GLU A 19 -42.00 -25.50 14.66
N PHE A 20 -41.12 -24.62 14.15
CA PHE A 20 -40.01 -25.06 13.28
C PHE A 20 -38.62 -24.92 13.92
N SER A 21 -37.73 -25.90 13.66
CA SER A 21 -36.31 -25.77 14.01
C SER A 21 -35.59 -24.77 13.09
N ILE A 22 -34.57 -24.07 13.60
CA ILE A 22 -33.74 -23.10 12.85
C ILE A 22 -33.25 -23.67 11.50
N ARG A 23 -32.90 -24.97 11.46
CA ARG A 23 -32.48 -25.63 10.21
C ARG A 23 -33.61 -25.72 9.18
N LYS A 24 -34.82 -26.04 9.61
CA LYS A 24 -35.98 -26.20 8.74
C LYS A 24 -36.45 -24.85 8.22
N ALA A 25 -36.57 -23.86 9.10
CA ALA A 25 -36.89 -22.48 8.74
C ALA A 25 -35.88 -21.86 7.76
N ALA A 26 -34.58 -22.12 7.94
CA ALA A 26 -33.53 -21.67 7.01
C ALA A 26 -33.68 -22.29 5.62
N LYS A 27 -33.94 -23.60 5.55
CA LYS A 27 -34.11 -24.33 4.28
C LYS A 27 -35.34 -23.86 3.51
N ASP A 28 -36.46 -23.73 4.19
CA ASP A 28 -37.75 -23.41 3.56
C ASP A 28 -37.81 -21.96 3.06
N ASN A 29 -37.08 -21.05 3.72
CA ASN A 29 -36.97 -19.64 3.31
C ASN A 29 -35.74 -19.34 2.44
N GLY A 30 -34.95 -20.35 2.07
CA GLY A 30 -33.77 -20.16 1.22
C GLY A 30 -32.65 -19.30 1.86
N VAL A 31 -32.57 -19.27 3.19
CA VAL A 31 -31.58 -18.52 3.96
C VAL A 31 -30.48 -19.46 4.46
N ASP A 32 -29.23 -19.00 4.47
CA ASP A 32 -28.14 -19.75 5.10
C ASP A 32 -28.39 -19.92 6.61
N LYS A 33 -28.21 -21.15 7.11
CA LYS A 33 -28.49 -21.51 8.51
C LYS A 33 -27.74 -20.62 9.51
N GLU A 34 -26.47 -20.32 9.23
CA GLU A 34 -25.64 -19.54 10.16
C GLU A 34 -26.04 -18.07 10.14
N THR A 35 -26.44 -17.56 8.98
CA THR A 35 -27.05 -16.24 8.82
C THR A 35 -28.33 -16.13 9.66
N LEU A 36 -29.26 -17.09 9.52
CA LEU A 36 -30.50 -17.10 10.30
C LEU A 36 -30.22 -17.20 11.81
N ARG A 37 -29.30 -18.07 12.22
CA ARG A 37 -28.91 -18.24 13.63
C ARG A 37 -28.35 -16.95 14.25
N ARG A 38 -27.49 -16.23 13.52
CA ARG A 38 -26.91 -14.96 13.96
C ARG A 38 -27.99 -13.90 14.20
N HIS A 39 -28.96 -13.80 13.30
CA HIS A 39 -30.05 -12.83 13.42
C HIS A 39 -31.05 -13.22 14.50
N TYR A 40 -31.42 -14.50 14.60
CA TYR A 40 -32.29 -15.02 15.67
C TYR A 40 -31.76 -14.73 17.08
N LYS A 41 -30.46 -14.94 17.32
CA LYS A 41 -29.84 -14.68 18.63
C LYS A 41 -29.89 -13.20 19.06
N ASN A 42 -29.96 -12.28 18.11
CA ASN A 42 -29.91 -10.84 18.37
C ASN A 42 -31.30 -10.18 18.49
N VAL A 43 -32.39 -10.87 18.13
CA VAL A 43 -33.73 -10.26 18.00
C VAL A 43 -34.57 -10.32 19.29
N GLY A 44 -34.29 -11.22 20.24
CA GLY A 44 -35.06 -11.30 21.50
C GLY A 44 -36.56 -11.61 21.29
N GLU A 45 -37.38 -11.53 22.36
CA GLU A 45 -38.85 -11.62 22.27
C GLU A 45 -39.42 -10.29 21.75
N THR A 46 -39.64 -10.16 20.44
CA THR A 46 -40.34 -9.01 19.87
C THR A 46 -41.26 -9.39 18.71
N ASN A 47 -42.41 -8.72 18.63
CA ASN A 47 -43.48 -8.90 17.64
C ASN A 47 -43.05 -8.42 16.22
N GLU A 48 -43.71 -8.96 15.18
CA GLU A 48 -43.46 -8.66 13.76
C GLU A 48 -43.32 -7.17 13.43
N GLU A 49 -44.09 -6.31 14.10
CA GLU A 49 -44.14 -4.87 13.82
C GLU A 49 -42.88 -4.09 14.27
N THR A 50 -42.07 -4.62 15.20
CA THR A 50 -40.86 -3.94 15.70
C THR A 50 -39.55 -4.53 15.17
N MET A 51 -39.61 -5.58 14.35
CA MET A 51 -38.42 -6.33 13.91
C MET A 51 -37.63 -5.59 12.81
N VAL A 52 -36.54 -4.92 13.20
CA VAL A 52 -35.62 -4.23 12.27
C VAL A 52 -34.41 -5.11 11.96
N ILE A 53 -34.38 -5.69 10.75
CA ILE A 53 -33.19 -6.37 10.23
C ILE A 53 -32.38 -5.38 9.39
N SER A 54 -31.46 -4.65 10.03
CA SER A 54 -30.52 -3.81 9.31
C SER A 54 -29.31 -4.62 8.86
N GLN A 55 -28.87 -4.42 7.62
CA GLN A 55 -27.55 -4.89 7.20
C GLN A 55 -26.49 -4.14 8.01
N ASN A 56 -25.66 -4.86 8.78
CA ASN A 56 -24.66 -4.26 9.67
C ASN A 56 -23.44 -3.74 8.87
N TYR A 57 -23.67 -2.76 7.99
CA TYR A 57 -22.63 -2.12 7.17
C TYR A 57 -21.94 -0.96 7.88
N GLY A 58 -22.55 -0.42 8.95
CA GLY A 58 -22.00 0.69 9.73
C GLY A 58 -20.76 0.33 10.55
N TRP A 59 -20.62 -0.94 10.94
CA TRP A 59 -19.49 -1.37 11.80
C TRP A 59 -18.11 -1.17 11.13
N ASN A 60 -18.07 -1.10 9.80
CA ASN A 60 -16.85 -0.87 9.01
C ASN A 60 -16.69 0.59 8.51
N LYS A 61 -17.50 1.54 8.98
CA LYS A 61 -17.34 2.98 8.72
C LYS A 61 -17.01 3.69 10.03
N ILE A 62 -15.71 3.83 10.29
CA ILE A 62 -15.17 4.49 11.49
C ILE A 62 -14.96 5.98 11.24
N PHE A 63 -14.62 6.35 10.01
CA PHE A 63 -14.40 7.72 9.59
C PHE A 63 -15.65 8.33 8.99
N THR A 64 -15.81 9.65 9.16
CA THR A 64 -16.77 10.43 8.38
C THR A 64 -16.32 10.49 6.92
N LYS A 65 -17.22 10.91 6.02
CA LYS A 65 -16.88 11.06 4.61
C LYS A 65 -15.70 12.01 4.41
N GLU A 66 -15.71 13.15 5.10
CA GLU A 66 -14.64 14.15 5.06
C GLU A 66 -13.30 13.57 5.52
N GLN A 67 -13.29 12.79 6.62
CA GLN A 67 -12.08 12.13 7.11
C GLN A 67 -11.57 11.03 6.16
N GLU A 68 -12.47 10.28 5.50
CA GLU A 68 -12.06 9.33 4.46
C GLU A 68 -11.46 10.08 3.26
N ASP A 69 -12.05 11.21 2.86
CA ASP A 69 -11.57 12.04 1.75
C ASP A 69 -10.18 12.65 2.07
N ASP A 70 -9.93 13.11 3.29
CA ASP A 70 -8.61 13.58 3.75
C ASP A 70 -7.56 12.47 3.66
N LEU A 71 -7.90 11.27 4.11
CA LEU A 71 -7.00 10.12 4.07
C LEU A 71 -6.71 9.70 2.62
N VAL A 72 -7.71 9.75 1.73
CA VAL A 72 -7.53 9.53 0.30
C VAL A 72 -6.61 10.59 -0.31
N ASN A 73 -6.84 11.87 -0.03
CA ASN A 73 -6.04 12.98 -0.54
C ASN A 73 -4.57 12.86 -0.12
N TYR A 74 -4.33 12.50 1.14
CA TYR A 74 -2.97 12.25 1.63
C TYR A 74 -2.29 11.09 0.89
N ILE A 75 -2.96 9.94 0.75
CA ILE A 75 -2.42 8.78 0.03
C ILE A 75 -2.12 9.15 -1.43
N LEU A 76 -3.05 9.85 -2.09
CA LEU A 76 -2.87 10.35 -3.45
C LEU A 76 -1.66 11.28 -3.56
N LYS A 77 -1.48 12.19 -2.60
CA LYS A 77 -0.34 13.11 -2.57
C LYS A 77 0.99 12.38 -2.39
N CYS A 78 1.06 11.38 -1.51
CA CYS A 78 2.25 10.54 -1.37
C CYS A 78 2.57 9.80 -2.67
N CYS A 79 1.55 9.27 -3.36
CA CYS A 79 1.74 8.62 -4.65
C CYS A 79 2.24 9.61 -5.73
N GLU A 80 1.78 10.87 -5.73
CA GLU A 80 2.32 11.92 -6.62
C GLU A 80 3.80 12.23 -6.34
N MET A 81 4.19 12.16 -5.07
CA MET A 81 5.58 12.35 -4.65
C MET A 81 6.46 11.11 -4.88
N GLY A 82 5.95 10.06 -5.55
CA GLY A 82 6.69 8.84 -5.84
C GLY A 82 6.74 7.83 -4.69
N TYR A 83 6.08 8.10 -3.56
CA TYR A 83 5.96 7.17 -2.45
C TYR A 83 4.71 6.30 -2.64
N GLY A 84 4.89 5.12 -3.22
CA GLY A 84 3.83 4.10 -3.29
C GLY A 84 3.37 3.70 -1.88
N PHE A 85 2.06 3.50 -1.73
CA PHE A 85 1.47 3.07 -0.45
C PHE A 85 1.13 1.59 -0.48
N THR A 86 1.70 0.81 0.43
CA THR A 86 1.28 -0.57 0.64
C THR A 86 -0.03 -0.64 1.43
N ARG A 87 -0.70 -1.80 1.35
CA ARG A 87 -1.89 -2.09 2.16
C ARG A 87 -1.63 -1.90 3.66
N GLU A 88 -0.46 -2.28 4.15
CA GLU A 88 -0.11 -2.17 5.56
C GLU A 88 0.10 -0.72 5.97
N GLN A 89 0.81 0.06 5.16
CA GLN A 89 1.01 1.48 5.39
C GLN A 89 -0.32 2.24 5.42
N ALA A 90 -1.23 1.96 4.49
CA ALA A 90 -2.55 2.60 4.46
C ALA A 90 -3.37 2.28 5.72
N ARG A 91 -3.29 1.03 6.21
CA ARG A 91 -3.96 0.60 7.44
C ARG A 91 -3.34 1.23 8.70
N LYS A 92 -2.02 1.39 8.72
CA LYS A 92 -1.31 2.05 9.82
C LYS A 92 -1.64 3.54 9.87
N LEU A 93 -1.60 4.22 8.73
CA LEU A 93 -1.99 5.63 8.58
C LEU A 93 -3.41 5.89 9.10
N ALA A 94 -4.36 5.01 8.72
CA ALA A 94 -5.73 5.11 9.21
C ALA A 94 -5.82 4.96 10.74
N TYR A 95 -5.07 4.02 11.33
CA TYR A 95 -5.03 3.88 12.78
C TYR A 95 -4.45 5.13 13.46
N GLU A 96 -3.33 5.65 12.95
CA GLU A 96 -2.69 6.86 13.49
C GLU A 96 -3.61 8.08 13.42
N MET A 97 -4.30 8.28 12.28
CA MET A 97 -5.29 9.35 12.12
C MET A 97 -6.44 9.20 13.13
N ALA A 98 -6.92 7.97 13.35
CA ALA A 98 -8.00 7.73 14.29
C ALA A 98 -7.60 8.01 15.75
N VAL A 99 -6.39 7.61 16.15
CA VAL A 99 -5.85 7.90 17.48
C VAL A 99 -5.64 9.41 17.67
N LYS A 100 -5.07 10.09 16.66
CA LYS A 100 -4.77 11.53 16.74
C LYS A 100 -6.02 12.40 16.83
N ASN A 101 -7.12 11.97 16.21
CA ASN A 101 -8.39 12.69 16.19
C ASN A 101 -9.39 12.18 17.26
N ASP A 102 -8.93 11.38 18.23
CA ASP A 102 -9.74 10.79 19.31
C ASP A 102 -11.00 10.05 18.82
N ILE A 103 -10.90 9.40 17.66
CA ILE A 103 -12.00 8.66 17.04
C ILE A 103 -12.17 7.32 17.75
N LYS A 104 -13.42 6.95 18.04
CA LYS A 104 -13.74 5.64 18.63
C LYS A 104 -13.41 4.50 17.65
N ILE A 105 -12.34 3.77 17.94
CA ILE A 105 -11.86 2.62 17.16
C ILE A 105 -12.18 1.28 17.83
N HIS A 106 -12.20 0.21 17.03
CA HIS A 106 -12.39 -1.17 17.52
C HIS A 106 -11.23 -1.65 18.37
N ASP A 107 -11.49 -2.48 19.37
CA ASP A 107 -10.46 -3.05 20.25
C ASP A 107 -9.42 -3.87 19.48
N ASN A 108 -9.82 -4.51 18.39
CA ASN A 108 -8.89 -5.22 17.51
C ASN A 108 -7.86 -4.29 16.88
N TRP A 109 -8.23 -3.03 16.57
CA TRP A 109 -7.30 -2.04 16.02
C TRP A 109 -6.29 -1.60 17.07
N LYS A 110 -6.73 -1.46 18.33
CA LYS A 110 -5.84 -1.14 19.45
C LYS A 110 -4.83 -2.25 19.70
N LYS A 111 -5.27 -3.52 19.66
CA LYS A 111 -4.39 -4.68 19.82
C LYS A 111 -3.35 -4.81 18.71
N SER A 112 -3.76 -4.60 17.45
CA SER A 112 -2.88 -4.74 16.29
C SER A 112 -2.17 -3.45 15.88
N THR A 113 -2.45 -2.33 16.55
CA THR A 113 -1.96 -0.96 16.21
C THR A 113 -2.16 -0.57 14.74
N THR A 114 -3.17 -1.15 14.09
CA THR A 114 -3.42 -1.04 12.65
C THR A 114 -4.90 -1.17 12.36
N ALA A 115 -5.37 -0.50 11.30
CA ALA A 115 -6.75 -0.66 10.86
C ALA A 115 -7.05 -2.10 10.44
N GLY A 116 -8.29 -2.56 10.61
CA GLY A 116 -8.71 -3.91 10.25
C GLY A 116 -8.73 -4.15 8.73
N ILE A 117 -8.47 -5.39 8.32
CA ILE A 117 -8.47 -5.75 6.89
C ILE A 117 -9.83 -5.56 6.22
N GLU A 118 -10.92 -5.81 6.93
CA GLU A 118 -12.28 -5.65 6.41
C GLU A 118 -12.66 -4.18 6.23
N TRP A 119 -12.23 -3.31 7.13
CA TRP A 119 -12.34 -1.86 6.94
C TRP A 119 -11.58 -1.43 5.68
N TYR A 120 -10.33 -1.87 5.52
CA TYR A 120 -9.51 -1.52 4.36
C TYR A 120 -10.16 -1.96 3.04
N LYS A 121 -10.66 -3.20 2.97
CA LYS A 121 -11.39 -3.68 1.78
C LYS A 121 -12.61 -2.81 1.46
N GLY A 122 -13.35 -2.40 2.50
CA GLY A 122 -14.48 -1.50 2.36
C GLY A 122 -14.08 -0.11 1.88
N PHE A 123 -13.04 0.48 2.50
CA PHE A 123 -12.47 1.78 2.14
C PHE A 123 -12.01 1.79 0.68
N TYR A 124 -11.22 0.80 0.28
CA TYR A 124 -10.71 0.69 -1.10
C TYR A 124 -11.83 0.48 -2.12
N LYS A 125 -12.91 -0.23 -1.75
CA LYS A 125 -14.10 -0.39 -2.59
C LYS A 125 -14.89 0.91 -2.75
N ARG A 126 -14.92 1.77 -1.71
CA ARG A 126 -15.57 3.08 -1.76
C ARG A 126 -14.75 4.10 -2.57
N HIS A 127 -13.43 3.93 -2.61
CA HIS A 127 -12.51 4.87 -3.25
C HIS A 127 -11.71 4.19 -4.38
N PRO A 128 -12.34 3.84 -5.51
CA PRO A 128 -11.67 3.17 -6.63
C PRO A 128 -10.54 4.01 -7.25
N GLN A 129 -10.51 5.33 -7.05
CA GLN A 129 -9.41 6.20 -7.46
C GLN A 129 -8.05 5.80 -6.88
N LEU A 130 -8.01 5.14 -5.73
CA LEU A 130 -6.78 4.61 -5.15
C LEU A 130 -6.23 3.39 -5.92
N SER A 131 -7.09 2.67 -6.65
CA SER A 131 -6.73 1.48 -7.44
C SER A 131 -6.25 1.81 -8.85
N LEU A 132 -6.53 3.01 -9.36
CA LEU A 132 -6.25 3.40 -10.74
C LEU A 132 -4.82 3.88 -10.97
N ARG A 133 -3.97 3.93 -9.94
CA ARG A 133 -2.57 4.34 -10.09
C ARG A 133 -1.71 3.12 -10.44
N LYS A 134 -1.40 2.92 -11.73
CA LYS A 134 -0.14 2.25 -12.08
C LYS A 134 0.98 3.15 -11.57
N PRO A 135 1.85 2.70 -10.65
CA PRO A 135 2.99 3.50 -10.24
C PRO A 135 4.00 3.51 -11.39
N GLU A 136 4.03 4.59 -12.16
CA GLU A 136 5.17 4.90 -13.01
C GLU A 136 6.10 5.80 -12.20
N ALA A 137 6.99 5.19 -11.40
CA ALA A 137 7.94 5.91 -10.56
C ALA A 137 8.84 6.88 -11.36
N THR A 138 8.96 6.67 -12.67
CA THR A 138 9.88 7.41 -13.54
C THR A 138 9.22 8.56 -14.31
N SER A 139 7.90 8.56 -14.55
CA SER A 139 7.24 9.57 -15.40
C SER A 139 6.79 10.83 -14.63
N LEU A 140 6.55 10.72 -13.32
CA LEU A 140 6.16 11.89 -12.49
C LEU A 140 7.37 12.76 -12.11
N ILE A 141 8.53 12.15 -11.81
CA ILE A 141 9.80 12.89 -11.57
C ILE A 141 10.26 13.65 -12.82
N THR A 142 9.84 13.21 -14.01
CA THR A 142 10.20 13.86 -15.28
C THR A 142 9.27 15.00 -15.68
N SER A 143 8.18 15.28 -14.93
CA SER A 143 7.27 16.42 -15.13
C SER A 143 7.83 17.76 -14.60
N SER A 144 9.12 17.97 -14.78
CA SER A 144 9.79 19.20 -14.34
C SER A 144 9.29 20.38 -15.16
N SER A 145 9.03 21.51 -14.50
CA SER A 145 8.68 22.76 -15.17
C SER A 145 9.13 23.95 -14.33
N LYS A 146 9.11 25.15 -14.91
CA LYS A 146 9.44 26.37 -14.14
C LYS A 146 8.48 26.62 -12.96
N ALA A 147 7.24 26.12 -13.02
CA ALA A 147 6.26 26.22 -11.94
C ALA A 147 6.37 25.08 -10.90
N ASN A 148 7.01 23.97 -11.27
CA ASN A 148 7.27 22.82 -10.42
C ASN A 148 8.72 22.35 -10.63
N PRO A 149 9.70 23.07 -10.04
CA PRO A 149 11.10 22.81 -10.31
C PRO A 149 11.58 21.52 -9.61
N SER A 150 12.46 20.79 -10.28
CA SER A 150 13.07 19.57 -9.77
C SER A 150 14.56 19.74 -9.49
N LEU A 151 15.07 19.06 -8.47
CA LEU A 151 16.50 18.99 -8.17
C LEU A 151 17.06 17.66 -8.67
N LEU A 152 18.00 17.72 -9.61
CA LEU A 152 18.75 16.56 -10.08
C LEU A 152 20.10 16.53 -9.34
N ILE A 153 20.30 15.52 -8.50
CA ILE A 153 21.57 15.31 -7.79
C ILE A 153 22.42 14.36 -8.62
N CYS A 154 23.61 14.84 -8.94
CA CYS A 154 24.50 14.21 -9.90
C CYS A 154 25.84 13.89 -9.23
N ASP A 155 26.21 12.61 -9.24
CA ASP A 155 27.57 12.21 -8.90
C ASP A 155 28.54 12.65 -10.00
N ASN A 156 29.77 12.97 -9.64
CA ASN A 156 30.85 13.63 -10.38
C ASN A 156 31.28 12.91 -11.68
N HIS A 157 30.35 12.78 -12.63
CA HIS A 157 30.53 12.24 -13.98
C HIS A 157 30.72 13.41 -14.97
N GLU A 158 31.67 13.33 -15.90
CA GLU A 158 32.06 14.46 -16.77
C GLU A 158 30.94 14.98 -17.70
N SER A 159 29.80 14.27 -17.80
CA SER A 159 28.64 14.65 -18.62
C SER A 159 27.98 16.00 -18.25
N TYR A 160 28.27 16.58 -17.08
CA TYR A 160 27.71 17.88 -16.66
C TYR A 160 28.49 19.10 -17.18
N LEU A 161 29.58 18.88 -17.92
CA LEU A 161 30.40 19.94 -18.50
C LEU A 161 29.82 20.50 -19.82
N LEU A 162 28.76 19.89 -20.37
CA LEU A 162 28.06 20.41 -21.54
C LEU A 162 27.10 21.54 -21.14
N THR A 163 27.41 22.76 -21.58
CA THR A 163 26.56 23.95 -21.38
C THR A 163 25.14 23.74 -21.90
N ASP A 164 24.99 23.06 -23.04
CA ASP A 164 23.69 22.79 -23.66
C ASP A 164 22.79 21.95 -22.75
N ALA A 165 23.36 21.00 -22.02
CA ALA A 165 22.61 20.19 -21.06
C ALA A 165 22.14 21.03 -19.85
N LEU A 166 22.96 21.99 -19.39
CA LEU A 166 22.58 22.91 -18.32
C LEU A 166 21.47 23.87 -18.77
N ASP A 167 21.51 24.34 -20.01
CA ASP A 167 20.50 25.24 -20.56
C ASP A 167 19.17 24.51 -20.74
N ILE A 168 19.19 23.31 -21.31
CA ILE A 168 18.01 22.44 -21.40
C ILE A 168 17.43 22.15 -20.01
N ALA A 169 18.28 21.85 -19.03
CA ALA A 169 17.83 21.60 -17.66
C ALA A 169 17.13 22.83 -17.06
N LYS A 170 17.75 24.01 -17.16
CA LYS A 170 17.17 25.27 -16.66
C LYS A 170 15.86 25.63 -17.36
N GLU A 171 15.79 25.47 -18.68
CA GLU A 171 14.58 25.76 -19.46
C GLU A 171 13.40 24.89 -19.03
N ASN A 172 13.67 23.65 -18.63
CA ASN A 172 12.68 22.69 -18.13
C ASN A 172 12.50 22.73 -16.60
N GLY A 173 13.06 23.72 -15.90
CA GLY A 173 12.91 23.86 -14.45
C GLY A 173 13.67 22.82 -13.63
N VAL A 174 14.73 22.24 -14.18
CA VAL A 174 15.62 21.30 -13.49
C VAL A 174 16.87 22.04 -13.00
N THR A 175 17.08 22.03 -11.69
CA THR A 175 18.33 22.48 -11.08
C THR A 175 19.26 21.28 -10.93
N ILE A 176 20.45 21.36 -11.51
CA ILE A 176 21.48 20.31 -11.37
C ILE A 176 22.38 20.67 -10.20
N LEU A 177 22.48 19.77 -9.21
CA LEU A 177 23.41 19.85 -8.10
C LEU A 177 24.47 18.76 -8.26
N THR A 178 25.70 19.17 -8.56
CA THR A 178 26.86 18.28 -8.59
C THR A 178 27.49 18.17 -7.21
N LEU A 179 27.78 16.96 -6.77
CA LEU A 179 28.54 16.76 -5.54
C LEU A 179 29.98 17.29 -5.72
N TYR A 180 30.57 17.84 -4.65
CA TYR A 180 31.93 18.37 -4.71
C TYR A 180 32.93 17.26 -5.08
N PRO A 181 33.96 17.56 -5.90
CA PRO A 181 35.00 16.60 -6.23
C PRO A 181 35.68 16.08 -4.95
N HIS A 182 36.08 14.80 -4.97
CA HIS A 182 36.73 14.10 -3.86
C HIS A 182 35.88 13.93 -2.58
N THR A 183 34.55 14.02 -2.66
CA THR A 183 33.67 13.82 -1.50
C THR A 183 33.00 12.46 -1.42
N SER A 184 33.32 11.51 -2.31
CA SER A 184 32.73 10.15 -2.31
C SER A 184 32.87 9.44 -0.95
N HIS A 185 34.00 9.62 -0.26
CA HIS A 185 34.23 9.08 1.09
C HIS A 185 33.29 9.63 2.18
N LYS A 186 32.59 10.75 1.93
CA LYS A 186 31.61 11.37 2.83
C LYS A 186 30.18 11.17 2.38
N LEU A 187 29.94 11.28 1.07
CA LEU A 187 28.59 11.33 0.49
C LEU A 187 28.14 9.99 -0.09
N GLN A 188 29.06 9.06 -0.32
CA GLN A 188 28.81 7.74 -0.91
C GLN A 188 29.52 6.63 -0.10
N PRO A 189 29.10 6.41 1.15
CA PRO A 189 29.74 5.42 2.02
C PRO A 189 29.65 3.99 1.45
N LEU A 190 28.63 3.68 0.65
CA LEU A 190 28.50 2.37 0.00
C LEU A 190 29.60 2.12 -1.04
N ASP A 191 29.91 3.13 -1.85
CA ASP A 191 30.93 3.05 -2.91
C ASP A 191 32.32 2.83 -2.31
N VAL A 192 32.59 3.48 -1.18
CA VAL A 192 33.89 3.37 -0.49
C VAL A 192 33.98 2.15 0.43
N ALA A 193 32.94 1.85 1.20
CA ALA A 193 33.01 0.79 2.22
C ALA A 193 32.71 -0.61 1.68
N VAL A 194 31.90 -0.73 0.63
CA VAL A 194 31.45 -2.03 0.10
C VAL A 194 31.98 -2.25 -1.31
N PHE A 195 31.70 -1.35 -2.25
CA PHE A 195 32.05 -1.60 -3.66
C PHE A 195 33.54 -1.52 -3.92
N SER A 196 34.27 -0.58 -3.32
CA SER A 196 35.72 -0.49 -3.51
C SER A 196 36.47 -1.74 -2.99
N PRO A 197 36.24 -2.24 -1.77
CA PRO A 197 36.83 -3.51 -1.32
C PRO A 197 36.38 -4.70 -2.17
N TYR A 198 35.09 -4.78 -2.52
CA TYR A 198 34.56 -5.85 -3.37
C TYR A 198 35.28 -5.88 -4.72
N GLN A 199 35.39 -4.74 -5.40
CA GLN A 199 36.05 -4.63 -6.70
C GLN A 199 37.53 -5.04 -6.60
N ASN A 200 38.23 -4.64 -5.55
CA ASN A 200 39.63 -5.03 -5.33
C ASN A 200 39.77 -6.54 -5.14
N HIS A 201 38.93 -7.15 -4.31
CA HIS A 201 38.95 -8.61 -4.10
C HIS A 201 38.56 -9.40 -5.35
N TYR A 202 37.52 -8.94 -6.04
CA TYR A 202 37.06 -9.50 -7.30
C TYR A 202 38.16 -9.45 -8.37
N ASN A 203 38.75 -8.27 -8.60
CA ASN A 203 39.85 -8.10 -9.56
C ASN A 203 41.04 -9.00 -9.21
N ARG A 204 41.37 -9.15 -7.93
CA ARG A 204 42.44 -10.06 -7.49
C ARG A 204 42.11 -11.52 -7.78
N ALA A 205 40.88 -11.97 -7.53
CA ALA A 205 40.45 -13.34 -7.82
C ALA A 205 40.50 -13.62 -9.33
N VAL A 206 39.95 -12.70 -10.13
CA VAL A 206 39.97 -12.74 -11.60
C VAL A 206 41.41 -12.81 -12.12
N ASN A 207 42.29 -11.92 -11.65
CA ASN A 207 43.70 -11.92 -12.06
C ASN A 207 44.40 -13.25 -11.72
N ASN A 208 44.21 -13.77 -10.51
CA ASN A 208 44.77 -15.05 -10.09
C ASN A 208 44.29 -16.22 -10.95
N TRP A 209 43.02 -16.21 -11.34
CA TRP A 209 42.48 -17.23 -12.24
C TRP A 209 43.08 -17.13 -13.63
N MET A 210 43.19 -15.91 -14.19
CA MET A 210 43.79 -15.70 -15.51
C MET A 210 45.26 -16.11 -15.57
N PHE A 211 46.04 -15.87 -14.50
CA PHE A 211 47.43 -16.35 -14.42
C PHE A 211 47.54 -17.88 -14.47
N LYS A 212 46.56 -18.59 -13.92
CA LYS A 212 46.51 -20.05 -13.93
C LYS A 212 45.96 -20.61 -15.25
N ASN A 213 45.25 -19.82 -16.03
CA ASN A 213 44.55 -20.23 -17.25
C ASN A 213 44.90 -19.30 -18.44
N PRO A 214 46.17 -19.28 -18.90
CA PRO A 214 46.59 -18.41 -19.98
C PRO A 214 45.84 -18.71 -21.28
N GLY A 215 45.37 -17.64 -21.95
CA GLY A 215 44.62 -17.73 -23.21
C GLY A 215 43.13 -18.04 -23.06
N GLN A 216 42.62 -18.18 -21.83
CA GLN A 216 41.19 -18.37 -21.56
C GLN A 216 40.56 -17.09 -20.97
N THR A 217 39.30 -16.84 -21.33
CA THR A 217 38.52 -15.70 -20.83
C THR A 217 37.65 -16.14 -19.66
N VAL A 218 37.61 -15.35 -18.59
CA VAL A 218 36.70 -15.58 -17.45
C VAL A 218 35.25 -15.41 -17.89
N THR A 219 34.43 -16.41 -17.61
CA THR A 219 32.98 -16.44 -17.80
C THR A 219 32.25 -16.26 -16.48
N ILE A 220 30.94 -16.02 -16.55
CA ILE A 220 30.07 -15.91 -15.37
C ILE A 220 30.07 -17.18 -14.48
N TYR A 221 30.40 -18.35 -15.06
CA TYR A 221 30.44 -19.61 -14.32
C TYR A 221 31.71 -19.74 -13.48
N GLU A 222 32.86 -19.26 -13.97
CA GLU A 222 34.07 -19.20 -13.15
C GLU A 222 33.97 -18.12 -12.08
N ILE A 223 33.29 -17.00 -12.37
CA ILE A 223 33.02 -15.95 -11.37
C ILE A 223 32.26 -16.51 -10.16
N ALA A 224 31.28 -17.39 -10.38
CA ALA A 224 30.52 -18.03 -9.31
C ALA A 224 31.36 -19.00 -8.44
N SER A 225 32.57 -19.37 -8.90
CA SER A 225 33.48 -20.28 -8.20
C SER A 225 34.57 -19.58 -7.36
N PHE A 226 34.66 -18.25 -7.44
CA PHE A 226 35.65 -17.44 -6.72
C PHE A 226 35.29 -17.18 -5.25
#